data_AF-T1XMF6-F1
#
_entry.id   AF-T1XMF6-F1
#
_cell.length_a   1.000
_cell.length_b   1.000
_cell.length_c   1.000
_cell.angle_alpha   90.00
_cell.angle_beta   90.00
_cell.angle_gamma   90.00
#
_symmetry.space_group_name_H-M   'P 1'
#
loop_
_entity.id
_entity.type
_entity.pdbx_description
1 polymer ?
#
loop_
_entity_poly.entity_id
_entity_poly.type
_entity_poly.pdbx_seq_one_letter_code
_entity_poly.pdbx_strand_id
1 'polypeptide(L)'
;MKVDINKFSEISIQAKIAFMEWLGRKAILHLKGASREAALAGLGLIEKWRRDQVVSGEELSLALMNEKDEGIYAYADSQNIVENDAVEVVGGVVSYVAWRVYKYTNKPMPQEYEQAGDDFLQWVLDQFEKLNSLDQIRISNVLNYLYDHYKSPADTLGEVVEISEMDRVANSQN
;
A
#
# COMPACT_ATOMS: atom_id res chain seq x y z
N MET A 1 14.55 -7.49 -1.07
CA MET A 1 14.05 -8.37 -2.15
C MET A 1 13.83 -7.49 -3.39
N LYS A 2 14.15 -7.95 -4.60
CA LYS A 2 13.92 -7.13 -5.82
C LYS A 2 12.61 -7.53 -6.51
N VAL A 3 11.73 -6.55 -6.76
CA VAL A 3 10.48 -6.77 -7.51
C VAL A 3 10.72 -6.65 -9.01
N ASP A 4 10.01 -7.48 -9.77
CA ASP A 4 9.86 -7.32 -11.21
C ASP A 4 8.78 -6.25 -11.49
N ILE A 5 9.21 -5.00 -11.59
CA ILE A 5 8.30 -3.86 -11.81
C ILE A 5 7.50 -4.00 -13.11
N ASN A 6 8.08 -4.62 -14.15
CA ASN A 6 7.35 -4.83 -15.40
C ASN A 6 6.16 -5.77 -15.18
N LYS A 7 6.38 -6.90 -14.49
CA LYS A 7 5.28 -7.82 -14.14
C LYS A 7 4.27 -7.16 -13.20
N PHE A 8 4.74 -6.39 -12.22
CA PHE A 8 3.84 -5.66 -11.33
C PHE A 8 2.99 -4.65 -12.09
N SER A 9 3.56 -3.94 -13.06
CA SER A 9 2.81 -3.00 -13.89
C SER A 9 1.73 -3.66 -14.74
N GLU A 10 1.91 -4.93 -15.09
CA GLU A 10 0.98 -5.75 -15.89
C GLU A 10 -0.16 -6.41 -15.09
N ILE A 11 -0.29 -6.19 -13.77
CA ILE A 11 -1.45 -6.66 -13.01
C ILE A 11 -2.53 -5.58 -12.89
N SER A 12 -3.76 -5.99 -12.56
CA SER A 12 -4.90 -5.08 -12.39
C SER A 12 -4.70 -4.07 -11.26
N ILE A 13 -5.41 -2.94 -11.33
CA ILE A 13 -5.39 -1.90 -10.28
C ILE A 13 -5.82 -2.47 -8.93
N GLN A 14 -6.88 -3.29 -8.93
CA GLN A 14 -7.39 -3.92 -7.71
C GLN A 14 -6.34 -4.85 -7.08
N ALA A 15 -5.59 -5.61 -7.88
CA ALA A 15 -4.51 -6.46 -7.38
C ALA A 15 -3.35 -5.63 -6.77
N LYS A 16 -2.96 -4.54 -7.44
CA LYS A 16 -1.94 -3.60 -6.92
C LYS A 16 -2.37 -3.03 -5.57
N ILE A 17 -3.58 -2.50 -5.49
CA ILE A 17 -4.11 -1.87 -4.28
C ILE A 17 -4.27 -2.88 -3.14
N ALA A 18 -4.78 -4.07 -3.43
CA ALA A 18 -4.88 -5.14 -2.44
C ALA A 18 -3.50 -5.50 -1.87
N PHE A 19 -2.49 -5.65 -2.73
CA PHE A 19 -1.13 -5.95 -2.27
C PHE A 19 -0.58 -4.86 -1.33
N MET A 20 -0.74 -3.59 -1.69
CA MET A 20 -0.30 -2.47 -0.87
C MET A 20 -1.06 -2.42 0.46
N GLU A 21 -2.38 -2.59 0.43
CA GLU A 21 -3.21 -2.69 1.64
C GLU A 21 -2.74 -3.83 2.55
N TRP A 22 -2.42 -4.98 1.97
CA TRP A 22 -1.91 -6.14 2.70
C TRP A 22 -0.59 -5.84 3.40
N LEU A 23 0.39 -5.22 2.71
CA LEU A 23 1.64 -4.78 3.34
C LEU A 23 1.39 -3.82 4.51
N GLY A 24 0.54 -2.81 4.31
CA GLY A 24 0.17 -1.86 5.36
C GLY A 24 -0.46 -2.54 6.59
N ARG A 25 -1.34 -3.52 6.37
CA ARG A 25 -1.95 -4.32 7.45
C ARG A 25 -0.93 -5.17 8.23
N LYS A 26 0.21 -5.52 7.64
CA LYS A 26 1.29 -6.22 8.36
C LYS A 26 2.18 -5.25 9.12
N ALA A 27 2.47 -4.08 8.56
CA ALA A 27 3.24 -3.04 9.22
C ALA A 27 2.53 -2.50 10.47
N ILE A 28 1.20 -2.47 10.47
CA ILE A 28 0.41 -1.91 11.58
C ILE A 28 0.62 -2.62 12.93
N LEU A 29 1.13 -3.85 12.92
CA LEU A 29 1.45 -4.61 14.13
C LEU A 29 2.59 -3.97 14.94
N HIS A 30 3.36 -3.09 14.29
CA HIS A 30 4.49 -2.36 14.89
C HIS A 30 4.10 -0.97 15.42
N LEU A 31 2.87 -0.52 15.16
CA LEU A 31 2.35 0.77 15.61
C LEU A 31 1.54 0.65 16.89
N LYS A 32 1.47 1.72 17.70
CA LYS A 32 0.72 1.76 18.97
C LYS A 32 0.04 3.10 19.20
N GLY A 33 -1.04 3.10 19.97
CA GLY A 33 -1.74 4.35 20.32
C GLY A 33 -2.18 5.15 19.09
N ALA A 34 -1.94 6.45 19.11
CA ALA A 34 -2.42 7.38 18.09
C ALA A 34 -1.82 7.14 16.69
N SER A 35 -0.54 6.71 16.59
CA SER A 35 0.08 6.35 15.31
C SER A 35 -0.65 5.18 14.64
N ARG A 36 -1.03 4.18 15.44
CA ARG A 36 -1.82 3.03 14.98
C ARG A 36 -3.22 3.44 14.54
N GLU A 37 -3.88 4.33 15.27
CA GLU A 37 -5.22 4.81 14.92
C GLU A 37 -5.21 5.59 13.60
N ALA A 38 -4.22 6.47 13.40
CA ALA A 38 -4.04 7.19 12.15
C ALA A 38 -3.76 6.23 10.98
N ALA A 39 -2.88 5.25 11.17
CA ALA A 39 -2.62 4.19 10.20
C ALA A 39 -3.87 3.38 9.85
N LEU A 40 -4.67 2.98 10.86
CA LEU A 40 -5.93 2.27 10.65
C LEU A 40 -6.92 3.10 9.84
N ALA A 41 -7.01 4.41 10.10
CA ALA A 41 -7.88 5.31 9.35
C ALA A 41 -7.49 5.37 7.87
N GLY A 42 -6.19 5.55 7.57
CA GLY A 42 -5.67 5.55 6.20
C GLY A 42 -5.91 4.22 5.46
N LEU A 43 -5.61 3.09 6.09
CA LEU A 43 -5.89 1.77 5.51
C LEU A 43 -7.40 1.52 5.32
N GLY A 44 -8.24 2.07 6.20
CA GLY A 44 -9.70 2.02 6.08
C GLY A 44 -10.22 2.77 4.84
N LEU A 45 -9.57 3.87 4.46
CA LEU A 45 -9.87 4.56 3.21
C LEU A 45 -9.48 3.72 1.98
N ILE A 46 -8.33 3.04 2.02
CA ILE A 46 -7.93 2.12 0.96
C ILE A 46 -8.94 0.98 0.82
N GLU A 47 -9.38 0.36 1.93
CA GLU A 47 -10.37 -0.71 1.88
C GLU A 47 -11.70 -0.24 1.27
N LYS A 48 -12.19 0.94 1.68
CA LYS A 48 -13.41 1.54 1.09
C LYS A 48 -13.25 1.80 -0.40
N TRP A 49 -12.08 2.29 -0.84
CA TRP A 49 -11.80 2.46 -2.26
C TRP A 49 -11.82 1.13 -3.00
N ARG A 50 -11.11 0.12 -2.47
CA ARG A 50 -11.00 -1.21 -3.08
C ARG A 50 -12.39 -1.84 -3.29
N ARG A 51 -13.26 -1.77 -2.28
CA ARG A 51 -14.62 -2.34 -2.31
C ARG A 51 -15.61 -1.52 -3.13
N ASP A 52 -15.69 -0.21 -2.87
CA ASP A 52 -16.81 0.63 -3.31
C ASP A 52 -16.41 1.75 -4.27
N GLN A 53 -15.10 2.01 -4.43
CA GLN A 53 -14.53 3.03 -5.33
C GLN A 53 -15.04 4.47 -5.04
N VAL A 54 -15.45 4.73 -3.80
CA VAL A 54 -16.06 6.02 -3.39
C VAL A 54 -15.06 7.03 -2.81
N VAL A 55 -13.87 6.59 -2.43
CA VAL A 55 -12.85 7.46 -1.83
C VAL A 55 -12.07 8.19 -2.92
N SER A 56 -11.76 9.46 -2.71
CA SER A 56 -10.94 10.25 -3.63
C SER A 56 -9.45 10.18 -3.32
N GLY A 57 -8.62 10.52 -4.30
CA GLY A 57 -7.18 10.71 -4.07
C GLY A 57 -6.90 11.79 -3.01
N GLU A 58 -7.73 12.83 -2.94
CA GLU A 58 -7.62 13.92 -1.95
C GLU A 58 -7.89 13.43 -0.53
N GLU A 59 -8.91 12.61 -0.32
CA GLU A 59 -9.18 12.00 0.99
C GLU A 59 -8.02 11.11 1.46
N LEU A 60 -7.41 10.36 0.54
CA LEU A 60 -6.20 9.56 0.84
C LEU A 60 -5.00 10.46 1.15
N SER A 61 -4.84 11.57 0.42
CA SER A 61 -3.79 12.56 0.68
C SER A 61 -3.92 13.19 2.07
N LEU A 62 -5.14 13.57 2.46
CA LEU A 62 -5.41 14.16 3.78
C LEU A 62 -5.14 13.17 4.93
N ALA A 63 -5.22 11.86 4.69
CA ALA A 63 -4.87 10.85 5.69
C ALA A 63 -3.35 10.78 5.94
N LEU A 64 -2.53 11.19 4.97
CA LEU A 64 -1.08 11.25 5.13
C LEU A 64 -0.67 12.44 5.97
N MET A 65 -1.15 13.63 5.59
CA MET A 65 -0.94 14.87 6.31
C MET A 65 -1.94 15.93 5.85
N ASN A 66 -2.56 16.66 6.77
CA ASN A 66 -3.46 17.78 6.48
C ASN A 66 -2.80 19.14 6.82
N GLU A 67 -3.52 20.25 6.61
CA GLU A 67 -3.02 21.62 6.85
C GLU A 67 -2.64 21.92 8.32
N LYS A 68 -3.01 21.04 9.26
CA LYS A 68 -2.67 21.16 10.69
C LYS A 68 -1.52 20.24 11.10
N ASP A 69 -0.80 19.68 10.14
CA ASP A 69 0.23 18.65 10.34
C ASP A 69 -0.31 17.43 11.10
N GLU A 70 -1.60 17.11 10.93
CA GLU A 70 -2.23 15.90 11.45
C GLU A 70 -2.28 14.83 10.34
N GLY A 71 -2.11 13.56 10.69
CA GLY A 71 -2.13 12.46 9.73
C GLY A 71 -1.15 11.36 10.13
N ILE A 72 -0.92 10.39 9.24
CA ILE A 72 0.03 9.28 9.50
C ILE A 72 1.43 9.83 9.78
N TYR A 73 1.91 10.78 8.97
CA TYR A 73 3.27 11.31 9.09
C TYR A 73 3.48 12.25 10.28
N ALA A 74 2.40 12.71 10.94
CA ALA A 74 2.49 13.46 12.20
C ALA A 74 3.15 12.67 13.33
N TYR A 75 3.17 11.34 13.21
CA TYR A 75 3.72 10.41 14.19
C TYR A 75 5.09 9.86 13.80
N ALA A 76 5.71 10.37 12.73
CA ALA A 76 7.09 10.05 12.39
C ALA A 76 8.03 10.64 13.45
N ASP A 77 8.54 9.79 14.35
CA ASP A 77 9.48 10.18 15.40
C ASP A 77 10.83 9.48 15.22
N SER A 78 11.87 10.29 14.99
CA SER A 78 13.27 9.84 14.86
C SER A 78 13.80 9.02 16.05
N GLN A 79 13.16 9.08 17.21
CA GLN A 79 13.61 8.35 18.41
C GLN A 79 13.12 6.89 18.45
N ASN A 80 12.02 6.54 17.76
CA ASN A 80 11.50 5.19 17.69
C ASN A 80 11.60 4.62 16.26
N ILE A 81 12.78 4.09 15.92
CA ILE A 81 13.13 3.63 14.58
C ILE A 81 12.10 2.63 14.02
N VAL A 82 11.69 1.63 14.81
CA VAL A 82 10.77 0.58 14.34
C VAL A 82 9.37 1.13 14.08
N GLU A 83 8.89 2.02 14.94
CA GLU A 83 7.59 2.67 14.74
C GLU A 83 7.64 3.62 13.55
N ASN A 84 8.74 4.35 13.38
CA ASN A 84 8.96 5.24 12.24
C ASN A 84 9.00 4.46 10.92
N ASP A 85 9.75 3.37 10.83
CA ASP A 85 9.76 2.52 9.62
C ASP A 85 8.35 1.98 9.31
N ALA A 86 7.52 1.71 10.33
CA ALA A 86 6.14 1.25 10.14
C ALA A 86 5.20 2.39 9.68
N VAL A 87 5.40 3.61 10.20
CA VAL A 87 4.75 4.83 9.71
C VAL A 87 5.10 5.05 8.24
N GLU A 88 6.38 4.92 7.86
CA GLU A 88 6.86 5.06 6.49
C GLU A 88 6.25 4.03 5.54
N VAL A 89 6.12 2.76 5.97
CA VAL A 89 5.42 1.75 5.15
C VAL A 89 3.97 2.12 4.94
N VAL A 90 3.22 2.44 6.00
CA VAL A 90 1.78 2.72 5.88
C VAL A 90 1.56 4.01 5.08
N GLY A 91 2.37 5.04 5.32
CA GLY A 91 2.36 6.28 4.55
C GLY A 91 2.69 6.04 3.08
N GLY A 92 3.70 5.23 2.78
CA GLY A 92 4.02 4.82 1.40
C GLY A 92 2.87 4.07 0.73
N VAL A 93 2.24 3.13 1.43
CA VAL A 93 1.05 2.41 0.95
C VAL A 93 -0.08 3.36 0.60
N VAL A 94 -0.45 4.27 1.51
CA VAL A 94 -1.51 5.25 1.25
C VAL A 94 -1.13 6.19 0.10
N SER A 95 0.15 6.58 0.00
CA SER A 95 0.65 7.44 -1.07
C SER A 95 0.53 6.80 -2.46
N TYR A 96 0.95 5.55 -2.57
CA TYR A 96 0.81 4.78 -3.81
C TYR A 96 -0.65 4.63 -4.21
N VAL A 97 -1.53 4.31 -3.25
CA VAL A 97 -2.95 4.16 -3.54
C VAL A 97 -3.56 5.50 -3.97
N ALA A 98 -3.23 6.61 -3.29
CA ALA A 98 -3.66 7.95 -3.71
C ALA A 98 -3.27 8.23 -5.17
N TRP A 99 -2.01 7.98 -5.55
CA TRP A 99 -1.54 8.08 -6.93
C TRP A 99 -2.37 7.23 -7.90
N ARG A 100 -2.61 5.95 -7.59
CA ARG A 100 -3.46 5.08 -8.42
C ARG A 100 -4.88 5.61 -8.55
N VAL A 101 -5.47 6.15 -7.49
CA VAL A 101 -6.82 6.72 -7.52
C VAL A 101 -6.86 7.97 -8.40
N TYR A 102 -5.90 8.89 -8.28
CA TYR A 102 -5.81 10.06 -9.16
C TYR A 102 -5.70 9.65 -10.63
N LYS A 103 -4.81 8.71 -10.94
CA LYS A 103 -4.64 8.15 -12.29
C LYS A 103 -5.91 7.52 -12.83
N TYR A 104 -6.55 6.65 -12.04
CA TYR A 104 -7.75 5.93 -12.46
C TYR A 104 -8.94 6.87 -12.70
N THR A 105 -9.11 7.87 -11.83
CA THR A 105 -10.21 8.85 -11.94
C THR A 105 -9.91 9.99 -12.91
N ASN A 106 -8.72 10.00 -13.52
CA ASN A 106 -8.24 11.06 -14.42
C ASN A 106 -8.37 12.47 -13.81
N LYS A 107 -8.19 12.59 -12.49
CA LYS A 107 -8.21 13.86 -11.77
C LYS A 107 -6.81 14.49 -11.77
N PRO A 108 -6.72 15.84 -11.70
CA PRO A 108 -5.45 16.51 -11.48
C PRO A 108 -4.78 15.99 -10.21
N MET A 109 -3.53 15.58 -10.34
CA MET A 109 -2.76 14.99 -9.26
C MET A 109 -1.77 16.02 -8.72
N PRO A 110 -1.60 16.13 -7.39
CA PRO A 110 -0.54 16.96 -6.81
C PRO A 110 0.85 16.46 -7.24
N GLN A 111 1.80 17.38 -7.40
CA GLN A 111 3.13 17.09 -7.94
C GLN A 111 3.90 16.07 -7.08
N GLU A 112 3.62 16.06 -5.78
CA GLU A 112 4.25 15.18 -4.79
C GLU A 112 3.97 13.70 -5.06
N TYR A 113 2.86 13.37 -5.75
CA TYR A 113 2.52 11.99 -6.10
C TYR A 113 3.05 11.56 -7.46
N GLU A 114 3.64 12.44 -8.27
CA GLU A 114 4.17 12.07 -9.58
C GLU A 114 5.26 11.00 -9.50
N GLN A 115 5.95 10.91 -8.35
CA GLN A 115 7.01 9.94 -8.07
C GLN A 115 6.50 8.63 -7.45
N ALA A 116 5.22 8.52 -7.10
CA ALA A 116 4.64 7.34 -6.45
C ALA A 116 4.19 6.25 -7.45
N GLY A 117 4.92 6.10 -8.56
CA GLY A 117 4.63 5.15 -9.63
C GLY A 117 4.77 3.67 -9.22
N ASP A 118 4.63 2.75 -10.17
CA ASP A 118 4.78 1.31 -9.88
C ASP A 118 6.20 0.94 -9.39
N ASP A 119 7.21 1.73 -9.73
CA ASP A 119 8.58 1.66 -9.21
C ASP A 119 8.69 2.03 -7.73
N PHE A 120 7.78 2.86 -7.22
CA PHE A 120 7.70 3.21 -5.80
C PHE A 120 7.43 2.00 -4.90
N LEU A 121 6.84 0.92 -5.43
CA LEU A 121 6.67 -0.32 -4.70
C LEU A 121 7.99 -0.86 -4.13
N GLN A 122 9.09 -0.73 -4.87
CA GLN A 122 10.39 -1.21 -4.39
C GLN A 122 10.81 -0.49 -3.11
N TRP A 123 10.60 0.84 -3.06
CA TRP A 123 10.89 1.62 -1.86
C TRP A 123 10.01 1.16 -0.67
N VAL A 124 8.72 0.93 -0.88
CA VAL A 124 7.81 0.46 0.19
C VAL A 124 8.27 -0.89 0.74
N LEU A 125 8.70 -1.80 -0.14
CA LEU A 125 9.23 -3.09 0.30
C LEU A 125 10.56 -2.97 1.03
N ASP A 126 11.44 -2.07 0.59
CA ASP A 126 12.71 -1.81 1.28
C ASP A 126 12.48 -1.26 2.70
N GLN A 127 11.45 -0.42 2.91
CA GLN A 127 11.03 -0.02 4.26
C GLN A 127 10.43 -1.19 5.04
N PHE A 128 9.56 -1.98 4.40
CA PHE A 128 8.88 -3.10 5.04
C PHE A 128 9.84 -4.19 5.53
N GLU A 129 10.93 -4.43 4.80
CA GLU A 129 11.96 -5.40 5.21
C GLU A 129 12.62 -5.05 6.54
N LYS A 130 12.75 -3.75 6.87
CA LYS A 130 13.33 -3.30 8.15
C LYS A 130 12.52 -3.71 9.36
N LEU A 131 11.21 -3.90 9.17
CA LEU A 131 10.29 -4.28 10.25
C LEU A 131 10.42 -5.76 10.65
N ASN A 132 11.04 -6.60 9.81
CA ASN A 132 11.07 -8.06 9.97
C ASN A 132 9.65 -8.66 10.19
N SER A 133 8.62 -8.04 9.63
CA SER A 133 7.22 -8.45 9.84
C SER A 133 6.86 -9.75 9.11
N LEU A 134 7.47 -10.00 7.95
CA LEU A 134 7.30 -11.18 7.12
C LEU A 134 8.63 -11.56 6.48
N ASP A 135 8.84 -12.85 6.25
CA ASP A 135 9.95 -13.32 5.43
C ASP A 135 9.70 -13.02 3.93
N GLN A 136 10.80 -12.93 3.18
CA GLN A 136 10.76 -12.62 1.74
C GLN A 136 10.05 -13.69 0.91
N ILE A 137 9.99 -14.94 1.39
CA ILE A 137 9.34 -16.04 0.68
C ILE A 137 7.83 -15.80 0.63
N ARG A 138 7.23 -15.39 1.75
CA ARG A 138 5.79 -15.08 1.82
C ARG A 138 5.40 -13.93 0.89
N ILE A 139 6.20 -12.87 0.85
CA ILE A 139 5.95 -11.73 -0.05
C ILE A 139 6.08 -12.18 -1.51
N SER A 140 7.11 -12.98 -1.82
CA SER A 140 7.33 -13.53 -3.16
C SER A 140 6.16 -14.41 -3.61
N ASN A 141 5.62 -15.25 -2.72
CA ASN A 141 4.47 -16.11 -3.01
C ASN A 141 3.25 -15.27 -3.40
N VAL A 142 2.96 -14.21 -2.64
CA VAL A 142 1.85 -13.30 -2.95
C VAL A 142 2.06 -12.62 -4.29
N LEU A 143 3.25 -12.06 -4.55
CA LEU A 143 3.53 -11.40 -5.83
C LEU A 143 3.41 -12.35 -7.03
N ASN A 144 3.99 -13.55 -6.94
CA ASN A 144 3.90 -14.54 -8.02
C ASN A 144 2.45 -14.94 -8.29
N TYR A 145 1.68 -15.19 -7.22
CA TYR A 145 0.26 -15.46 -7.34
C TYR A 145 -0.49 -14.33 -8.06
N LEU A 146 -0.21 -13.07 -7.70
CA LEU A 146 -0.83 -11.92 -8.36
C LEU A 146 -0.45 -11.82 -9.85
N TYR A 147 0.82 -12.08 -10.18
CA TYR A 147 1.29 -12.09 -11.57
C TYR A 147 0.60 -13.16 -12.42
N ASP A 148 0.36 -14.34 -11.83
CA ASP A 148 -0.22 -15.47 -12.54
C ASP A 148 -1.74 -15.35 -12.72
N HIS A 149 -2.44 -14.70 -11.79
CA HIS A 149 -3.91 -14.70 -11.74
C HIS A 149 -4.56 -13.36 -12.10
N TYR A 150 -3.85 -12.24 -11.98
CA TYR A 150 -4.41 -10.90 -12.16
C TYR A 150 -3.75 -10.08 -13.26
N LYS A 151 -3.05 -10.75 -14.19
CA LYS A 151 -2.50 -10.11 -15.37
C LYS A 151 -3.60 -9.46 -16.20
N SER A 152 -3.41 -8.19 -16.55
CA SER A 152 -4.41 -7.36 -17.24
C SER A 152 -3.72 -6.29 -18.09
N PRO A 153 -4.38 -5.74 -19.14
CA PRO A 153 -3.89 -4.53 -19.77
C PRO A 153 -3.65 -3.43 -18.73
N ALA A 154 -2.56 -2.68 -18.89
CA ALA A 154 -2.21 -1.59 -18.00
C ALA A 154 -3.42 -0.66 -17.79
N ASP A 155 -3.64 -0.28 -16.52
CA ASP A 155 -4.74 0.60 -16.08
C ASP A 155 -6.16 0.02 -16.11
N THR A 156 -6.30 -1.30 -16.27
CA THR A 156 -7.58 -1.98 -16.06
C THR A 156 -7.88 -2.14 -14.56
N LEU A 157 -9.10 -1.78 -14.13
CA LEU A 157 -9.48 -1.89 -12.72
C LEU A 157 -9.35 -3.32 -12.19
N GLY A 158 -9.93 -4.30 -12.90
CA GLY A 158 -9.96 -5.71 -12.49
C GLY A 158 -11.00 -6.02 -11.43
N GLU A 159 -11.06 -7.29 -11.03
CA GLU A 159 -11.92 -7.76 -9.94
C GLU A 159 -11.32 -7.40 -8.57
N VAL A 160 -12.17 -7.22 -7.57
CA VAL A 160 -11.72 -6.97 -6.19
C VAL A 160 -10.95 -8.19 -5.69
N VAL A 161 -9.70 -7.96 -5.27
CA VAL A 161 -8.85 -8.98 -4.65
C VAL A 161 -9.00 -8.88 -3.14
N GLU A 162 -9.34 -9.98 -2.48
CA GLU A 162 -9.57 -9.99 -1.03
C GLU A 162 -8.27 -10.15 -0.24
N ILE A 163 -8.18 -9.46 0.90
CA ILE A 163 -6.99 -9.53 1.76
C ILE A 163 -6.75 -10.93 2.31
N SER A 164 -7.82 -11.67 2.61
CA SER A 164 -7.76 -13.05 3.09
C SER A 164 -7.15 -14.02 2.07
N GLU A 165 -7.25 -13.71 0.78
CA GLU A 165 -6.63 -14.49 -0.28
C GLU A 165 -5.11 -14.38 -0.24
N MET A 166 -4.59 -13.17 -0.08
CA MET A 166 -3.15 -12.93 0.08
C MET A 166 -2.61 -13.57 1.35
N ASP A 167 -3.37 -13.52 2.45
CA ASP A 167 -3.00 -14.24 3.68
C ASP A 167 -2.92 -15.75 3.47
N ARG A 168 -3.84 -16.34 2.71
CA ARG A 168 -3.80 -17.77 2.38
C ARG A 168 -2.58 -18.11 1.53
N VAL A 169 -2.32 -17.34 0.48
CA VAL A 169 -1.19 -17.54 -0.44
C VAL A 169 0.16 -17.32 0.24
N ALA A 170 0.27 -16.32 1.11
CA ALA A 170 1.48 -16.11 1.88
C ALA A 170 1.83 -17.34 2.73
N ASN A 171 0.83 -18.07 3.23
CA ASN A 171 1.03 -19.23 4.11
C ASN A 171 0.93 -20.59 3.39
N SER A 172 0.70 -20.64 2.08
CA SER A 172 0.74 -21.92 1.36
C SER A 172 2.18 -22.43 1.32
N GLN A 173 2.42 -23.58 1.95
CA GLN A 173 3.67 -24.31 1.80
C GLN A 173 3.75 -24.83 0.37
N ASN A 174 4.86 -24.56 -0.33
CA ASN A 174 5.24 -25.35 -1.50
C ASN A 174 5.54 -26.79 -1.07
#